data_AF-A0A421F9G1-F1
#
_entry.id   AF-A0A421F9G1-F1
#
_cell.length_a   1.000
_cell.length_b   1.000
_cell.length_c   1.000
_cell.angle_alpha   90.00
_cell.angle_beta   90.00
_cell.angle_gamma   90.00
#
_symmetry.space_group_name_H-M   'P 1'
#
loop_
_entity.id
_entity.type
_entity.pdbx_description
1 polymer ?
#
loop_
_entity_poly.entity_id
_entity_poly.type
_entity_poly.pdbx_seq_one_letter_code
_entity_poly.pdbx_strand_id
1 'polypeptide(L)'
;MFWPFLELQDQLVYCPLADFGASGVREGQDLYAQAVVAQPVTAHMPLKNAFEMQGKIAVLQRGICDFVTKVLHAQRAGAIAVLVANNSGDGRGEAFVMDAGHRQDQLLATVDIPAMMVSWSYSTEIFQQIREAYLDRRALAFTIRFLGADTASRVLAQQESLAQQHRNAMRCIEIKEQREHQQQEAANLLRNRLGKADKAIEPSAMRSAQNVVATPSTTLVILDVQNYFVLRHGYGEKHFDKDHEVGSTHSTQAKRHSNTVGLEFYDCVDNVLIPTIQDVLLASRATEGMEVVYSVVESATRDGRERSRAHKHAGIHVPRHGFGAQVPKRIAPDDDYDIVLPRTGVK
;
A
#
# COMPACT_ATOMS: atom_id res chain seq x y z
N MET A 1 -18.72 -25.15 -1.28
CA MET A 1 -18.12 -24.32 -2.35
C MET A 1 -17.03 -23.50 -1.70
N PHE A 2 -15.81 -23.56 -2.24
CA PHE A 2 -14.63 -22.95 -1.63
C PHE A 2 -14.17 -21.77 -2.49
N TRP A 3 -13.63 -20.75 -1.83
CA TRP A 3 -13.17 -19.54 -2.47
C TRP A 3 -11.64 -19.45 -2.28
N PRO A 4 -10.87 -19.75 -3.34
CA PRO A 4 -9.42 -19.63 -3.29
C PRO A 4 -8.96 -18.16 -3.28
N PHE A 5 -7.97 -17.88 -2.44
CA PHE A 5 -7.27 -16.61 -2.39
C PHE A 5 -5.76 -16.86 -2.48
N LEU A 6 -5.08 -16.12 -3.34
CA LEU A 6 -3.62 -16.11 -3.43
C LEU A 6 -3.06 -15.10 -2.43
N GLU A 7 -2.12 -15.49 -1.57
CA GLU A 7 -1.36 -14.55 -0.76
C GLU A 7 -0.30 -13.86 -1.62
N LEU A 8 -0.46 -12.55 -1.81
CA LEU A 8 0.46 -11.70 -2.56
C LEU A 8 0.73 -10.44 -1.73
N GLN A 9 1.98 -10.20 -1.35
CA GLN A 9 2.40 -9.03 -0.56
C GLN A 9 1.52 -8.78 0.70
N ASP A 10 1.29 -9.82 1.49
CA ASP A 10 0.43 -9.78 2.69
C ASP A 10 -1.06 -9.45 2.42
N GLN A 11 -1.49 -9.51 1.17
CA GLN A 11 -2.89 -9.38 0.75
C GLN A 11 -3.45 -10.68 0.18
N LEU A 12 -4.72 -10.94 0.45
CA LEU A 12 -5.45 -12.08 -0.11
C LEU A 12 -6.10 -11.70 -1.44
N VAL A 13 -5.51 -12.06 -2.56
CA VAL A 13 -6.09 -11.79 -3.89
C VAL A 13 -7.09 -12.90 -4.23
N TYR A 14 -8.36 -12.54 -4.44
CA TYR A 14 -9.35 -13.51 -4.87
C TYR A 14 -9.04 -14.04 -6.28
N CYS A 15 -9.05 -15.36 -6.46
CA CYS A 15 -8.70 -16.01 -7.72
C CYS A 15 -9.76 -17.04 -8.11
N PRO A 16 -10.81 -16.71 -8.87
CA PRO A 16 -11.88 -17.64 -9.22
C PRO A 16 -11.40 -19.05 -9.56
N LEU A 17 -11.91 -20.04 -8.84
CA LEU A 17 -11.62 -21.45 -9.05
C LEU A 17 -12.31 -21.92 -10.34
N ALA A 18 -11.65 -22.76 -11.12
CA ALA A 18 -12.27 -23.44 -12.25
C ALA A 18 -13.42 -24.36 -11.79
N ASP A 19 -14.38 -24.60 -12.67
CA ASP A 19 -15.47 -25.55 -12.40
C ASP A 19 -15.04 -27.02 -12.52
N PHE A 20 -13.78 -27.26 -12.91
CA PHE A 20 -13.14 -28.57 -13.06
C PHE A 20 -11.86 -28.68 -12.21
N GLY A 21 -11.35 -29.90 -11.99
CA GLY A 21 -10.06 -30.14 -11.31
C GLY A 21 -10.04 -29.90 -9.79
N ALA A 22 -11.12 -29.38 -9.22
CA ALA A 22 -11.20 -29.02 -7.80
C ALA A 22 -11.72 -30.13 -6.87
N SER A 23 -11.75 -31.40 -7.32
CA SER A 23 -12.30 -32.53 -6.56
C SER A 23 -11.61 -32.75 -5.20
N GLY A 24 -10.30 -32.48 -5.13
CA GLY A 24 -9.47 -32.59 -3.93
C GLY A 24 -9.44 -31.36 -3.02
N VAL A 25 -10.06 -30.24 -3.41
CA VAL A 25 -9.98 -28.99 -2.64
C VAL A 25 -10.92 -29.02 -1.43
N ARG A 26 -10.42 -28.58 -0.26
CA ARG A 26 -11.20 -28.48 0.98
C ARG A 26 -10.84 -27.18 1.71
N GLU A 27 -11.78 -26.66 2.50
CA GLU A 27 -11.53 -25.50 3.36
C GLU A 27 -10.42 -25.80 4.37
N GLY A 28 -9.49 -24.85 4.54
CA GLY A 28 -8.34 -24.97 5.44
C GLY A 28 -7.23 -25.91 4.97
N GLN A 29 -7.39 -26.59 3.82
CA GLN A 29 -6.31 -27.32 3.15
C GLN A 29 -5.56 -26.38 2.19
N ASP A 30 -4.94 -25.36 2.76
CA ASP A 30 -4.19 -24.36 2.02
C ASP A 30 -3.01 -25.01 1.29
N LEU A 31 -2.75 -24.56 0.06
CA LEU A 31 -1.67 -25.06 -0.78
C LEU A 31 -0.49 -24.10 -0.72
N TYR A 32 0.66 -24.59 -0.29
CA TYR A 32 1.91 -23.85 -0.29
C TYR A 32 2.94 -24.56 -1.16
N ALA A 33 3.39 -23.90 -2.23
CA ALA A 33 4.42 -24.44 -3.11
C ALA A 33 5.13 -23.36 -3.92
N GLN A 34 6.26 -23.72 -4.50
CA GLN A 34 6.99 -22.86 -5.42
C GLN A 34 6.17 -22.58 -6.67
N ALA A 35 6.24 -21.36 -7.19
CA ALA A 35 5.60 -20.96 -8.43
C ALA A 35 6.61 -20.92 -9.57
N VAL A 36 6.26 -21.55 -10.70
CA VAL A 36 7.12 -21.61 -11.89
C VAL A 36 6.31 -21.23 -13.12
N VAL A 37 6.88 -20.37 -13.95
CA VAL A 37 6.31 -20.03 -15.25
C VAL A 37 6.45 -21.22 -16.20
N ALA A 38 5.34 -21.63 -16.81
CA ALA A 38 5.36 -22.71 -17.78
C ALA A 38 6.07 -22.32 -19.09
N GLN A 39 6.62 -23.31 -19.78
CA GLN A 39 7.24 -23.13 -21.10
C GLN A 39 6.65 -24.13 -22.11
N PRO A 40 5.85 -23.70 -23.10
CA PRO A 40 5.44 -22.31 -23.36
C PRO A 40 4.48 -21.76 -22.30
N VAL A 41 4.52 -20.45 -22.06
CA VAL A 41 3.68 -19.78 -21.03
C VAL A 41 2.18 -20.00 -21.24
N THR A 42 1.76 -20.21 -22.48
CA THR A 42 0.36 -20.47 -22.83
C THR A 42 -0.04 -21.94 -22.73
N ALA A 43 0.89 -22.87 -22.47
CA ALA A 43 0.61 -24.31 -22.33
C ALA A 43 -0.25 -24.91 -23.46
N HIS A 44 -0.15 -24.40 -24.68
CA HIS A 44 -0.84 -24.94 -25.86
C HIS A 44 -0.20 -26.24 -26.40
N MET A 45 0.98 -26.56 -25.88
CA MET A 45 1.71 -27.80 -26.11
C MET A 45 2.25 -28.31 -24.75
N PRO A 46 2.69 -29.59 -24.67
CA PRO A 46 3.34 -30.11 -23.47
C PRO A 46 4.48 -29.23 -22.98
N LEU A 47 4.62 -29.10 -21.66
CA LEU A 47 5.60 -28.20 -21.07
C LEU A 47 7.02 -28.73 -21.26
N LYS A 48 7.91 -27.88 -21.78
CA LYS A 48 9.33 -28.16 -21.99
C LYS A 48 10.10 -28.21 -20.68
N ASN A 49 9.68 -27.44 -19.67
CA ASN A 49 10.30 -27.37 -18.36
C ASN A 49 9.64 -28.31 -17.32
N ALA A 50 9.20 -29.51 -17.74
CA ALA A 50 8.52 -30.45 -16.85
C ALA A 50 9.35 -30.83 -15.61
N PHE A 51 10.67 -30.98 -15.76
CA PHE A 51 11.56 -31.26 -14.62
C PHE A 51 11.52 -30.17 -13.55
N GLU A 52 11.41 -28.90 -13.96
CA GLU A 52 11.32 -27.77 -13.03
C GLU A 52 9.92 -27.63 -12.43
N MET A 53 8.89 -28.20 -13.07
CA MET A 53 7.49 -28.04 -12.70
C MET A 53 7.01 -29.05 -11.65
N GLN A 54 7.71 -30.18 -11.49
CA GLN A 54 7.33 -31.25 -10.57
C GLN A 54 7.10 -30.74 -9.14
N GLY A 55 5.89 -30.91 -8.62
CA GLY A 55 5.51 -30.51 -7.26
C GLY A 55 5.22 -29.01 -7.08
N LYS A 56 5.09 -28.25 -8.17
CA LYS A 56 5.01 -26.78 -8.14
C LYS A 56 3.67 -26.24 -8.66
N ILE A 57 3.44 -24.96 -8.42
CA ILE A 57 2.31 -24.21 -8.98
C ILE A 57 2.72 -23.73 -10.38
N ALA A 58 2.00 -24.15 -11.40
CA ALA A 58 2.24 -23.71 -12.78
C ALA A 58 1.59 -22.34 -13.01
N VAL A 59 2.38 -21.35 -13.39
CA VAL A 59 1.88 -20.03 -13.78
C VAL A 59 1.83 -19.96 -15.31
N LEU A 60 0.61 -19.80 -15.83
CA LEU A 60 0.28 -19.84 -17.25
C LEU A 60 -0.31 -18.52 -17.70
N GLN A 61 -0.35 -18.27 -19.00
CA GLN A 61 -1.07 -17.14 -19.60
C GLN A 61 -2.29 -17.63 -20.40
N ARG A 62 -3.39 -16.88 -20.31
CA ARG A 62 -4.60 -17.12 -21.10
C ARG A 62 -4.36 -16.90 -22.60
N GLY A 63 -5.00 -17.74 -23.42
CA GLY A 63 -5.00 -17.66 -24.89
C GLY A 63 -4.53 -18.95 -25.57
N ILE A 64 -4.63 -18.98 -26.91
CA ILE A 64 -4.23 -20.08 -27.82
C ILE A 64 -5.08 -21.36 -27.69
N CYS A 65 -5.18 -21.96 -26.50
CA CYS A 65 -5.95 -23.18 -26.24
C CYS A 65 -6.94 -23.00 -25.08
N ASP A 66 -7.83 -23.97 -24.91
CA ASP A 66 -8.81 -24.04 -23.82
C ASP A 66 -8.15 -24.30 -22.45
N PHE A 67 -8.87 -23.97 -21.38
CA PHE A 67 -8.35 -24.07 -20.01
C PHE A 67 -8.08 -25.50 -19.56
N VAL A 68 -8.91 -26.46 -19.98
CA VAL A 68 -8.72 -27.88 -19.63
C VAL A 68 -7.40 -28.39 -20.21
N THR A 69 -7.08 -28.08 -21.48
CA THR A 69 -5.81 -28.41 -22.12
C THR A 69 -4.62 -27.84 -21.36
N LYS A 70 -4.69 -26.56 -20.96
CA LYS A 70 -3.63 -25.91 -20.18
C LYS A 70 -3.33 -26.66 -18.90
N VAL A 71 -4.39 -26.99 -18.15
CA VAL A 71 -4.27 -27.66 -16.86
C VAL A 71 -3.78 -29.10 -17.03
N LEU A 72 -4.24 -29.83 -18.06
CA LEU A 72 -3.72 -31.17 -18.37
C LEU A 72 -2.23 -31.16 -18.71
N HIS A 73 -1.74 -30.19 -19.50
CA HIS A 73 -0.32 -30.09 -19.80
C HIS A 73 0.52 -29.78 -18.57
N ALA A 74 0.03 -28.90 -17.67
CA ALA A 74 0.68 -28.62 -16.40
C ALA A 74 0.67 -29.85 -15.47
N GLN A 75 -0.47 -30.54 -15.35
CA GLN A 75 -0.61 -31.75 -14.53
C GLN A 75 0.34 -32.87 -14.99
N ARG A 76 0.43 -33.09 -16.31
CA ARG A 76 1.36 -34.08 -16.90
C ARG A 76 2.83 -33.72 -16.67
N ALA A 77 3.13 -32.44 -16.48
CA ALA A 77 4.44 -31.95 -16.09
C ALA A 77 4.69 -32.01 -14.56
N GLY A 78 3.73 -32.56 -13.79
CA GLY A 78 3.84 -32.75 -12.35
C GLY A 78 3.43 -31.53 -11.51
N ALA A 79 2.79 -30.53 -12.10
CA ALA A 79 2.23 -29.41 -11.34
C ALA A 79 1.16 -29.89 -10.36
N ILE A 80 1.06 -29.25 -9.20
CA ILE A 80 0.06 -29.55 -8.16
C ILE A 80 -1.10 -28.56 -8.14
N ALA A 81 -0.95 -27.41 -8.80
CA ALA A 81 -1.99 -26.41 -9.01
C ALA A 81 -1.62 -25.53 -10.21
N VAL A 82 -2.61 -24.81 -10.74
CA VAL A 82 -2.44 -23.92 -11.89
C VAL A 82 -2.98 -22.52 -11.57
N LEU A 83 -2.16 -21.51 -11.82
CA LEU A 83 -2.54 -20.10 -11.86
C LEU A 83 -2.55 -19.64 -13.32
N VAL A 84 -3.73 -19.31 -13.84
CA VAL A 84 -3.86 -18.73 -15.17
C VAL A 84 -3.91 -17.21 -15.05
N ALA A 85 -2.98 -16.53 -15.70
CA ALA A 85 -2.97 -15.09 -15.84
C ALA A 85 -3.91 -14.64 -16.96
N ASN A 86 -4.91 -13.83 -16.61
CA ASN A 86 -5.73 -13.17 -17.62
C ASN A 86 -4.91 -12.10 -18.36
N ASN A 87 -5.32 -11.75 -19.58
CA ASN A 87 -4.70 -10.69 -20.38
C ASN A 87 -5.69 -9.55 -20.61
N SER A 88 -5.19 -8.32 -20.82
CA SER A 88 -6.01 -7.12 -21.03
C SER A 88 -6.70 -7.05 -22.40
N GLY A 89 -6.45 -8.02 -23.29
CA GLY A 89 -6.94 -8.00 -24.67
C GLY A 89 -8.45 -8.23 -24.83
N ASP A 90 -9.17 -8.56 -23.75
CA ASP A 90 -10.60 -8.87 -23.77
C ASP A 90 -11.52 -7.75 -23.24
N GLY A 91 -10.95 -6.60 -22.86
CA GLY A 91 -11.69 -5.42 -22.40
C GLY A 91 -12.27 -5.54 -20.98
N ARG A 92 -12.12 -6.67 -20.28
CA ARG A 92 -12.51 -6.79 -18.87
C ARG A 92 -11.32 -6.90 -17.96
N GLY A 93 -10.24 -7.60 -18.32
CA GLY A 93 -9.04 -7.76 -17.49
C GLY A 93 -9.27 -8.43 -16.12
N GLU A 94 -10.51 -8.51 -15.64
CA GLU A 94 -10.94 -9.15 -14.42
C GLU A 94 -10.80 -10.67 -14.49
N ALA A 95 -10.66 -11.28 -13.32
CA ALA A 95 -10.74 -12.72 -13.23
C ALA A 95 -12.20 -13.22 -13.32
N PHE A 96 -12.39 -14.41 -13.87
CA PHE A 96 -13.67 -15.09 -14.02
C PHE A 96 -13.47 -16.60 -13.82
N VAL A 97 -14.55 -17.29 -13.49
CA VAL A 97 -14.55 -18.76 -13.33
C VAL A 97 -14.27 -19.39 -14.69
N MET A 98 -13.19 -20.19 -14.76
CA MET A 98 -12.85 -20.93 -15.97
C MET A 98 -13.76 -22.15 -16.08
N ASP A 99 -14.47 -22.28 -17.20
CA ASP A 99 -15.28 -23.45 -17.52
C ASP A 99 -14.55 -24.40 -18.50
N ALA A 100 -15.05 -25.63 -18.60
CA ALA A 100 -14.60 -26.59 -19.61
C ALA A 100 -15.09 -26.25 -21.04
N GLY A 101 -15.86 -25.18 -21.20
CA GLY A 101 -16.50 -24.79 -22.45
C GLY A 101 -17.38 -25.90 -23.04
N HIS A 102 -17.18 -26.18 -24.33
CA HIS A 102 -17.88 -27.26 -25.04
C HIS A 102 -17.15 -28.61 -24.99
N ARG A 103 -16.11 -28.75 -24.17
CA ARG A 103 -15.35 -30.00 -24.08
C ARG A 103 -16.19 -31.08 -23.40
N GLN A 104 -16.43 -32.18 -24.11
CA GLN A 104 -17.15 -33.35 -23.63
C GLN A 104 -16.27 -34.62 -23.64
N ASP A 105 -14.96 -34.46 -23.79
CA ASP A 105 -14.05 -35.59 -23.87
C ASP A 105 -13.84 -36.25 -22.49
N GLN A 106 -13.38 -37.51 -22.51
CA GLN A 106 -13.05 -38.25 -21.29
C GLN A 106 -11.83 -37.66 -20.55
N LEU A 107 -11.08 -36.76 -21.20
CA LEU A 107 -9.89 -36.15 -20.60
C LEU A 107 -10.25 -35.14 -19.51
N LEU A 108 -11.42 -34.51 -19.57
CA LEU A 108 -11.90 -33.64 -18.49
C LEU A 108 -11.92 -34.35 -17.13
N ALA A 109 -12.37 -35.62 -17.11
CA ALA A 109 -12.43 -36.43 -15.89
C ALA A 109 -11.04 -36.81 -15.33
N THR A 110 -9.97 -36.58 -16.09
CA THR A 110 -8.59 -36.83 -15.65
C THR A 110 -7.92 -35.60 -15.05
N VAL A 111 -8.58 -34.43 -15.05
CA VAL A 111 -8.07 -33.23 -14.39
C VAL A 111 -8.35 -33.33 -12.90
N ASP A 112 -7.28 -33.36 -12.11
CA ASP A 112 -7.33 -33.57 -10.65
C ASP A 112 -6.59 -32.50 -9.85
N ILE A 113 -5.98 -31.51 -10.52
CA ILE A 113 -5.32 -30.38 -9.85
C ILE A 113 -6.19 -29.12 -9.91
N PRO A 114 -6.24 -28.33 -8.82
CA PRO A 114 -6.99 -27.08 -8.80
C PRO A 114 -6.39 -26.06 -9.76
N ALA A 115 -7.25 -25.40 -10.52
CA ALA A 115 -6.88 -24.31 -11.40
C ALA A 115 -7.66 -23.06 -11.00
N MET A 116 -6.99 -21.93 -10.93
CA MET A 116 -7.60 -20.63 -10.66
C MET A 116 -7.06 -19.57 -11.59
N MET A 117 -7.83 -18.50 -11.76
CA MET A 117 -7.43 -17.39 -12.61
C MET A 117 -7.17 -16.13 -11.79
N VAL A 118 -6.13 -15.39 -12.16
CA VAL A 118 -5.81 -14.06 -11.63
C VAL A 118 -6.18 -12.99 -12.66
N SER A 119 -6.57 -11.81 -12.18
CA SER A 119 -6.85 -10.68 -13.06
C SER A 119 -5.58 -10.20 -13.74
N TRP A 120 -5.72 -9.41 -14.80
CA TRP A 120 -4.61 -8.83 -15.54
C TRP A 120 -3.73 -7.92 -14.67
N SER A 121 -4.34 -7.13 -13.77
CA SER A 121 -3.59 -6.22 -12.88
C SER A 121 -2.62 -6.97 -11.96
N TYR A 122 -3.04 -8.11 -11.41
CA TYR A 122 -2.18 -8.95 -10.57
C TYR A 122 -1.24 -9.84 -11.40
N SER A 123 -1.62 -10.16 -12.65
CA SER A 123 -0.80 -11.00 -13.54
C SER A 123 0.57 -10.39 -13.80
N THR A 124 0.63 -9.08 -14.10
CA THR A 124 1.90 -8.39 -14.37
C THR A 124 2.83 -8.45 -13.17
N GLU A 125 2.27 -8.27 -11.97
CA GLU A 125 3.00 -8.34 -10.72
C GLU A 125 3.53 -9.75 -10.43
N ILE A 126 2.71 -10.79 -10.60
CA ILE A 126 3.12 -12.19 -10.38
C ILE A 126 4.26 -12.57 -11.32
N PHE A 127 4.16 -12.26 -12.62
CA PHE A 127 5.24 -12.56 -13.56
C PHE A 127 6.52 -11.80 -13.22
N GLN A 128 6.41 -10.54 -12.78
CA GLN A 128 7.54 -9.75 -12.34
C GLN A 128 8.23 -10.36 -11.12
N GLN A 129 7.47 -10.71 -10.07
CA GLN A 129 8.04 -11.30 -8.85
C GLN A 129 8.75 -12.64 -9.14
N ILE A 130 8.17 -13.49 -10.00
CA ILE A 130 8.81 -14.77 -10.37
C ILE A 130 10.10 -14.50 -11.15
N ARG A 131 10.09 -13.54 -12.08
CA ARG A 131 11.28 -13.17 -12.85
C ARG A 131 12.40 -12.64 -11.95
N GLU A 132 12.08 -11.75 -11.02
CA GLU A 132 13.04 -11.19 -10.06
C GLU A 132 13.62 -12.27 -9.16
N ALA A 133 12.78 -13.15 -8.61
CA ALA A 133 13.24 -14.29 -7.81
C ALA A 133 14.16 -15.21 -8.63
N TYR A 134 13.83 -15.49 -9.89
CA TYR A 134 14.67 -16.29 -10.79
C TYR A 134 16.04 -15.63 -11.04
N LEU A 135 16.07 -14.32 -11.29
CA LEU A 135 17.33 -13.56 -11.47
C LEU A 135 18.21 -13.61 -10.22
N ASP A 136 17.59 -13.55 -9.05
CA ASP A 136 18.25 -13.68 -7.75
C ASP A 136 18.61 -15.12 -7.36
N ARG A 137 18.28 -16.11 -8.21
CA ARG A 137 18.42 -17.55 -7.93
C ARG A 137 17.69 -17.99 -6.66
N ARG A 138 16.57 -17.34 -6.35
CA ARG A 138 15.68 -17.67 -5.23
C ARG A 138 14.44 -18.38 -5.74
N ALA A 139 13.89 -19.26 -4.93
CA ALA A 139 12.58 -19.82 -5.18
C ALA A 139 11.50 -18.86 -4.66
N LEU A 140 10.52 -18.52 -5.50
CA LEU A 140 9.31 -17.85 -5.07
C LEU A 140 8.24 -18.89 -4.76
N ALA A 141 7.69 -18.84 -3.56
CA ALA A 141 6.57 -19.68 -3.15
C ALA A 141 5.31 -18.85 -2.98
N PHE A 142 4.17 -19.44 -3.32
CA PHE A 142 2.86 -18.86 -3.08
C PHE A 142 2.06 -19.74 -2.13
N THR A 143 1.24 -19.08 -1.33
CA THR A 143 0.18 -19.70 -0.55
C THR A 143 -1.15 -19.44 -1.25
N ILE A 144 -1.90 -20.51 -1.50
CA ILE A 144 -3.28 -20.46 -1.96
C ILE A 144 -4.15 -20.93 -0.80
N ARG A 145 -4.95 -20.02 -0.25
CA ARG A 145 -5.87 -20.30 0.84
C ARG A 145 -7.25 -20.66 0.31
N PHE A 146 -7.83 -21.74 0.81
CA PHE A 146 -9.20 -22.11 0.46
C PHE A 146 -10.15 -21.76 1.59
N LEU A 147 -10.87 -20.65 1.41
CA LEU A 147 -11.77 -20.12 2.42
C LEU A 147 -13.21 -20.59 2.20
N GLY A 148 -13.95 -20.84 3.28
CA GLY A 148 -15.39 -21.03 3.25
C GLY A 148 -16.13 -19.74 2.87
N ALA A 149 -17.38 -19.89 2.45
CA ALA A 149 -18.19 -18.78 1.91
C ALA A 149 -18.31 -17.58 2.88
N ASP A 150 -18.52 -17.84 4.17
CA ASP A 150 -18.68 -16.76 5.17
C ASP A 150 -17.39 -15.96 5.35
N THR A 151 -16.24 -16.65 5.42
CA THR A 151 -14.93 -15.99 5.58
C THR A 151 -14.55 -15.25 4.30
N ALA A 152 -14.75 -15.86 3.14
CA ALA A 152 -14.52 -15.24 1.84
C ALA A 152 -15.36 -13.97 1.66
N SER A 153 -16.65 -14.01 2.01
CA SER A 153 -17.56 -12.87 1.95
C SER A 153 -17.05 -11.69 2.81
N ARG A 154 -16.58 -11.97 4.04
CA ARG A 154 -15.99 -10.94 4.91
C ARG A 154 -14.72 -10.33 4.31
N VAL A 155 -13.82 -11.16 3.78
CA VAL A 155 -12.57 -10.69 3.15
C VAL A 155 -12.88 -9.79 1.94
N LEU A 156 -13.76 -10.23 1.05
CA LEU A 156 -14.16 -9.47 -0.14
C LEU A 156 -14.85 -8.14 0.23
N ALA A 157 -15.77 -8.16 1.20
CA ALA A 157 -16.44 -6.95 1.67
C ALA A 157 -15.46 -5.93 2.27
N GLN A 158 -14.45 -6.41 3.02
CA GLN A 158 -13.40 -5.56 3.55
C GLN A 158 -12.54 -4.95 2.44
N GLN A 159 -12.16 -5.74 1.44
CA GLN A 159 -11.37 -5.27 0.29
C GLN A 159 -12.12 -4.24 -0.55
N GLU A 160 -13.40 -4.47 -0.83
CA GLU A 160 -14.22 -3.51 -1.56
C GLU A 160 -14.37 -2.20 -0.78
N SER A 161 -14.57 -2.29 0.55
CA SER A 161 -14.63 -1.10 1.41
C SER A 161 -13.33 -0.29 1.37
N LEU A 162 -12.18 -0.95 1.48
CA LEU A 162 -10.86 -0.30 1.37
C LEU A 162 -10.63 0.30 -0.01
N ALA A 163 -10.95 -0.43 -1.08
CA ALA A 163 -10.85 0.07 -2.45
C ALA A 163 -11.75 1.29 -2.67
N GLN A 164 -12.96 1.29 -2.10
CA GLN A 164 -13.87 2.44 -2.18
C GLN A 164 -13.33 3.64 -1.42
N GLN A 165 -12.75 3.45 -0.23
CA GLN A 165 -12.11 4.50 0.54
C GLN A 165 -10.94 5.11 -0.23
N HIS A 166 -10.08 4.28 -0.83
CA HIS A 166 -8.97 4.73 -1.69
C HIS A 166 -9.47 5.51 -2.91
N ARG A 167 -10.48 5.00 -3.63
CA ARG A 167 -11.07 5.73 -4.78
C ARG A 167 -11.66 7.07 -4.37
N ASN A 168 -12.35 7.12 -3.23
CA ASN A 168 -12.91 8.37 -2.71
C ASN A 168 -11.80 9.35 -2.32
N ALA A 169 -10.73 8.88 -1.66
CA ALA A 169 -9.58 9.69 -1.30
C ALA A 169 -8.87 10.27 -2.54
N MET A 170 -8.62 9.45 -3.56
CA MET A 170 -8.03 9.89 -4.83
C MET A 170 -8.90 10.94 -5.52
N ARG A 171 -10.22 10.73 -5.57
CA ARG A 171 -11.15 11.72 -6.13
C ARG A 171 -11.15 13.03 -5.34
N CYS A 172 -11.03 12.98 -4.02
CA CYS A 172 -10.91 14.18 -3.19
C CYS A 172 -9.62 14.95 -3.48
N ILE A 173 -8.51 14.25 -3.72
CA ILE A 173 -7.23 14.84 -4.12
C ILE A 173 -7.36 15.52 -5.49
N GLU A 174 -7.89 14.82 -6.50
CA GLU A 174 -8.11 15.38 -7.84
C GLU A 174 -8.99 16.64 -7.82
N ILE A 175 -10.08 16.63 -7.06
CA ILE A 175 -10.96 17.80 -6.91
C ILE A 175 -10.20 18.97 -6.25
N LYS A 176 -9.33 18.69 -5.28
CA LYS A 176 -8.52 19.71 -4.61
C LYS A 176 -7.51 20.32 -5.59
N GLU A 177 -6.80 19.50 -6.34
CA GLU A 177 -5.84 19.94 -7.37
C GLU A 177 -6.52 20.78 -8.45
N GLN A 178 -7.71 20.37 -8.92
CA GLN A 178 -8.49 21.17 -9.88
C GLN A 178 -8.89 22.53 -9.33
N ARG A 179 -9.29 22.60 -8.05
CA ARG A 179 -9.63 23.88 -7.40
C ARG A 179 -8.42 24.78 -7.25
N GLU A 180 -7.27 24.22 -6.86
CA GLU A 180 -6.01 24.95 -6.77
C GLU A 180 -5.59 25.48 -8.15
N HIS A 181 -5.70 24.66 -9.19
CA HIS A 181 -5.43 25.08 -10.57
C HIS A 181 -6.37 26.23 -11.01
N GLN A 182 -7.68 26.12 -10.76
CA GLN A 182 -8.65 27.18 -11.07
C GLN A 182 -8.37 28.47 -10.28
N GLN A 183 -8.00 28.36 -9.00
CA GLN A 183 -7.62 29.53 -8.20
C GLN A 183 -6.36 30.20 -8.74
N GLN A 184 -5.37 29.41 -9.15
CA GLN A 184 -4.14 29.92 -9.74
C GLN A 184 -4.39 30.63 -11.08
N GLU A 185 -5.24 30.07 -11.94
CA GLU A 185 -5.64 30.72 -13.20
C GLU A 185 -6.40 32.03 -12.94
N ALA A 186 -7.35 32.03 -12.01
CA ALA A 186 -8.08 33.24 -11.63
C ALA A 186 -7.13 34.33 -11.07
N ALA A 187 -6.18 33.94 -10.22
CA ALA A 187 -5.16 34.86 -9.69
C ALA A 187 -4.25 35.43 -10.81
N ASN A 188 -3.84 34.60 -11.77
CA ASN A 188 -3.06 35.03 -12.92
C ASN A 188 -3.84 36.00 -13.81
N LEU A 189 -5.12 35.74 -14.08
CA LEU A 189 -5.99 36.65 -14.83
C LEU A 189 -6.19 38.00 -14.13
N LEU A 190 -6.33 37.99 -12.80
CA LEU A 190 -6.43 39.21 -11.99
C LEU A 190 -5.12 40.01 -12.03
N ARG A 191 -3.96 39.37 -11.88
CA ARG A 191 -2.64 40.04 -12.04
C ARG A 191 -2.50 40.67 -13.41
N ASN A 192 -2.87 39.95 -14.48
CA ASN A 192 -2.80 40.45 -15.85
C ASN A 192 -3.73 41.65 -16.11
N ARG A 193 -4.85 41.75 -15.38
CA ARG A 193 -5.77 42.90 -15.44
C ARG A 193 -5.29 44.09 -14.61
N LEU A 194 -4.76 43.85 -13.41
CA LEU A 194 -4.22 44.89 -12.53
C LEU A 194 -2.90 45.47 -13.06
N GLY A 195 -2.05 44.66 -13.70
CA GLY A 195 -0.80 45.13 -14.34
C GLY A 195 -0.99 46.01 -15.58
N LYS A 196 -2.22 46.27 -16.02
CA LYS A 196 -2.54 47.26 -17.07
C LYS A 196 -2.97 48.63 -16.51
N ALA A 197 -3.14 48.76 -15.20
CA ALA A 197 -3.58 50.01 -14.58
C ALA A 197 -2.42 51.01 -14.29
N ASP A 198 -1.17 50.56 -14.26
CA ASP A 198 -0.01 51.39 -13.90
C ASP A 198 0.94 51.64 -15.09
N LYS A 199 0.47 52.34 -16.13
CA LYS A 199 1.35 52.99 -17.10
C LYS A 199 0.87 54.40 -17.45
N ALA A 200 1.11 55.33 -16.53
CA ALA A 200 1.44 56.70 -16.87
C ALA A 200 2.28 57.29 -15.72
N ILE A 201 3.58 57.47 -15.95
CA ILE A 201 4.51 58.48 -15.42
C ILE A 201 5.92 57.85 -15.29
N GLU A 202 6.82 58.32 -16.14
CA GLU A 202 8.30 58.25 -16.01
C GLU A 202 8.80 59.68 -15.68
N PRO A 203 9.99 59.92 -15.05
CA PRO A 203 11.27 59.36 -15.51
C PRO A 203 12.41 59.07 -14.49
N SER A 204 13.34 58.24 -14.98
CA SER A 204 14.80 58.15 -14.74
C SER A 204 15.41 57.57 -13.44
N ALA A 205 16.31 56.60 -13.69
CA ALA A 205 17.57 56.25 -13.01
C ALA A 205 17.55 55.75 -11.55
N MET A 206 17.65 54.42 -11.35
CA MET A 206 18.84 53.77 -10.78
C MET A 206 18.68 52.24 -10.83
N ARG A 207 19.74 51.54 -11.24
CA ARG A 207 19.85 50.08 -11.12
C ARG A 207 19.90 49.70 -9.64
N SER A 208 19.02 48.78 -9.24
CA SER A 208 19.24 47.85 -8.15
C SER A 208 18.51 46.55 -8.51
N ALA A 209 19.18 45.43 -8.29
CA ALA A 209 18.80 44.12 -8.79
C ALA A 209 17.41 43.66 -8.32
N GLN A 210 16.79 42.91 -9.24
CA GLN A 210 15.69 41.96 -9.07
C GLN A 210 15.43 41.50 -7.62
N ASN A 211 14.18 41.68 -7.17
CA ASN A 211 13.53 40.76 -6.24
C ASN A 211 12.15 40.42 -6.82
N VAL A 212 12.12 39.47 -7.76
CA VAL A 212 10.87 38.77 -8.07
C VAL A 212 10.71 37.74 -6.96
N VAL A 213 9.84 38.02 -5.99
CA VAL A 213 9.46 37.05 -4.97
C VAL A 213 8.75 35.91 -5.69
N ALA A 214 9.45 34.80 -5.89
CA ALA A 214 8.85 33.56 -6.35
C ALA A 214 7.87 33.10 -5.26
N THR A 215 6.57 33.08 -5.57
CA THR A 215 5.59 32.47 -4.66
C THR A 215 5.81 30.96 -4.65
N PRO A 216 6.07 30.34 -3.49
CA PRO A 216 6.27 28.90 -3.41
C PRO A 216 4.97 28.20 -3.84
N SER A 217 5.03 27.39 -4.91
CA SER A 217 3.87 26.62 -5.41
C SER A 217 3.71 25.27 -4.71
N THR A 218 4.68 24.89 -3.88
CA THR A 218 4.76 23.57 -3.26
C THR A 218 5.41 23.67 -1.90
N THR A 219 4.87 22.94 -0.92
CA THR A 219 5.32 22.97 0.48
C THR A 219 5.44 21.55 1.00
N LEU A 220 6.56 21.23 1.61
CA LEU A 220 6.72 20.01 2.40
C LEU A 220 6.06 20.22 3.77
N VAL A 221 5.13 19.33 4.13
CA VAL A 221 4.48 19.36 5.45
C VAL A 221 4.87 18.13 6.26
N ILE A 222 5.52 18.34 7.40
CA ILE A 222 5.86 17.28 8.36
C ILE A 222 4.85 17.32 9.51
N LEU A 223 4.11 16.23 9.68
CA LEU A 223 3.00 16.14 10.63
C LEU A 223 3.34 15.22 11.81
N ASP A 224 3.25 15.75 13.02
CA ASP A 224 3.24 14.99 14.28
C ASP A 224 4.45 14.06 14.50
N VAL A 225 5.58 14.35 13.83
CA VAL A 225 6.86 13.64 14.03
C VAL A 225 7.62 14.27 15.20
N GLN A 226 7.04 14.18 16.38
CA GLN A 226 7.62 14.71 17.63
C GLN A 226 8.12 13.57 18.53
N ASN A 227 9.04 13.87 19.43
CA ASN A 227 9.59 12.93 20.41
C ASN A 227 8.48 12.17 21.18
N TYR A 228 7.34 12.81 21.42
CA TYR A 228 6.18 12.16 22.03
C TYR A 228 5.67 10.98 21.20
N PHE A 229 5.65 11.04 19.88
CA PHE A 229 5.12 9.95 19.04
C PHE A 229 6.20 8.95 18.62
N VAL A 230 7.42 9.43 18.41
CA VAL A 230 8.49 8.63 17.81
C VAL A 230 9.38 7.90 18.82
N LEU A 231 9.35 8.26 20.12
CA LEU A 231 10.13 7.57 21.15
C LEU A 231 9.26 6.59 21.94
N ARG A 232 9.88 5.47 22.32
CA ARG A 232 9.25 4.40 23.11
C ARG A 232 8.65 4.87 24.43
N HIS A 233 9.32 5.81 25.10
CA HIS A 233 8.89 6.41 26.37
C HIS A 233 7.91 7.59 26.20
N GLY A 234 7.38 7.79 24.98
CA GLY A 234 6.38 8.81 24.69
C GLY A 234 4.96 8.26 24.74
N TYR A 235 4.28 8.30 23.60
CA TYR A 235 2.91 7.85 23.41
C TYR A 235 2.75 6.35 23.62
N GLY A 236 3.74 5.56 23.19
CA GLY A 236 3.73 4.10 23.31
C GLY A 236 3.74 3.60 24.75
N GLU A 237 4.38 4.34 25.66
CA GLU A 237 4.49 3.96 27.08
C GLU A 237 3.12 3.75 27.75
N LYS A 238 2.07 4.46 27.33
CA LYS A 238 0.72 4.36 27.92
C LYS A 238 -0.24 3.43 27.18
N HIS A 239 0.08 3.04 25.95
CA HIS A 239 -0.79 2.20 25.11
C HIS A 239 -0.32 0.75 25.05
N PHE A 240 0.97 0.48 25.23
CA PHE A 240 1.49 -0.88 25.29
C PHE A 240 1.47 -1.48 26.71
N ASP A 241 1.39 -0.66 27.76
CA ASP A 241 1.24 -1.12 29.17
C ASP A 241 -0.21 -1.27 29.63
N LYS A 242 -1.22 -0.76 28.88
CA LYS A 242 -2.62 -0.82 29.31
C LYS A 242 -3.32 -2.16 29.11
N ASP A 243 -2.68 -3.10 28.42
CA ASP A 243 -3.14 -4.50 28.38
C ASP A 243 -2.86 -5.24 29.71
N HIS A 244 -2.32 -4.56 30.74
CA HIS A 244 -1.94 -5.17 32.01
C HIS A 244 -2.97 -5.10 33.16
N GLU A 245 -4.12 -4.44 33.03
CA GLU A 245 -5.07 -4.28 34.15
C GLU A 245 -6.52 -4.70 33.88
N VAL A 246 -6.74 -5.79 33.12
CA VAL A 246 -7.99 -6.56 33.23
C VAL A 246 -7.68 -8.05 33.28
N GLY A 247 -7.80 -8.63 34.47
CA GLY A 247 -8.03 -10.07 34.65
C GLY A 247 -6.77 -10.94 34.62
N SER A 248 -6.40 -11.40 35.82
CA SER A 248 -5.46 -12.50 36.05
C SER A 248 -5.78 -13.76 35.25
N THR A 249 -4.72 -14.55 35.00
CA THR A 249 -4.67 -15.92 34.44
C THR A 249 -4.95 -16.06 32.94
N HIS A 250 -3.91 -15.91 32.10
CA HIS A 250 -3.47 -16.90 31.09
C HIS A 250 -2.37 -16.33 30.15
N SER A 251 -1.34 -17.16 29.92
CA SER A 251 -0.35 -17.12 28.83
C SER A 251 0.84 -16.14 28.92
N THR A 252 2.03 -16.74 29.07
CA THR A 252 3.36 -16.12 28.92
C THR A 252 3.71 -15.77 27.46
N GLN A 253 2.82 -16.11 26.51
CA GLN A 253 3.04 -15.99 25.06
C GLN A 253 2.51 -14.66 24.49
N ALA A 254 1.38 -14.15 25.00
CA ALA A 254 0.82 -12.85 24.61
C ALA A 254 1.72 -11.66 25.06
N LYS A 255 2.40 -11.81 26.21
CA LYS A 255 3.38 -10.83 26.73
C LYS A 255 4.60 -10.65 25.81
N ARG A 256 4.96 -11.67 25.03
CA ARG A 256 6.09 -11.58 24.07
C ARG A 256 5.69 -10.89 22.78
N HIS A 257 4.49 -11.16 22.25
CA HIS A 257 4.02 -10.58 20.99
C HIS A 257 3.76 -9.07 21.05
N SER A 258 3.13 -8.55 22.13
CA SER A 258 2.89 -7.11 22.30
C SER A 258 4.20 -6.30 22.37
N ASN A 259 5.21 -6.84 23.06
CA ASN A 259 6.54 -6.23 23.12
C ASN A 259 7.28 -6.26 21.77
N THR A 260 7.09 -7.30 20.95
CA THR A 260 7.71 -7.41 19.62
C THR A 260 7.13 -6.39 18.64
N VAL A 261 5.79 -6.21 18.61
CA VAL A 261 5.13 -5.26 17.69
C VAL A 261 5.50 -3.81 18.00
N GLY A 262 5.62 -3.46 19.29
CA GLY A 262 6.11 -2.13 19.68
C GLY A 262 7.57 -1.90 19.26
N LEU A 263 8.42 -2.93 19.35
CA LEU A 263 9.83 -2.84 18.91
C LEU A 263 9.92 -2.65 17.39
N GLU A 264 9.18 -3.42 16.60
CA GLU A 264 9.18 -3.30 15.13
C GLU A 264 8.74 -1.91 14.64
N PHE A 265 7.78 -1.29 15.32
CA PHE A 265 7.36 0.09 15.01
C PHE A 265 8.50 1.09 15.20
N TYR A 266 9.15 1.09 16.38
CA TYR A 266 10.23 2.03 16.68
C TYR A 266 11.49 1.74 15.86
N ASP A 267 11.76 0.47 15.54
CA ASP A 267 12.83 0.08 14.63
C ASP A 267 12.59 0.64 13.21
N CYS A 268 11.34 0.60 12.72
CA CYS A 268 10.97 1.23 11.45
C CYS A 268 11.10 2.75 11.51
N VAL A 269 10.73 3.37 12.64
CA VAL A 269 10.90 4.81 12.84
C VAL A 269 12.36 5.22 12.72
N ASP A 270 13.27 4.54 13.43
CA ASP A 270 14.68 4.91 13.48
C ASP A 270 15.47 4.55 12.20
N ASN A 271 15.11 3.45 11.54
CA ASN A 271 15.86 2.92 10.39
C ASN A 271 15.25 3.26 9.02
N VAL A 272 13.97 3.65 8.97
CA VAL A 272 13.27 3.96 7.71
C VAL A 272 12.70 5.37 7.72
N LEU A 273 11.81 5.69 8.66
CA LEU A 273 11.06 6.95 8.65
C LEU A 273 11.98 8.17 8.81
N ILE A 274 12.80 8.21 9.86
CA ILE A 274 13.67 9.36 10.15
C ILE A 274 14.71 9.56 9.03
N PRO A 275 15.45 8.53 8.55
CA PRO A 275 16.36 8.70 7.42
C PRO A 275 15.66 9.22 6.16
N THR A 276 14.48 8.69 5.83
CA THR A 276 13.72 9.15 4.66
C THR A 276 13.33 10.62 4.78
N ILE A 277 12.90 11.07 5.97
CA ILE A 277 12.58 12.49 6.21
C ILE A 277 13.84 13.36 6.07
N GLN A 278 15.01 12.88 6.50
CA GLN A 278 16.28 13.60 6.33
C GLN A 278 16.59 13.82 4.84
N ASP A 279 16.44 12.79 4.00
CA ASP A 279 16.69 12.87 2.56
C ASP A 279 15.71 13.83 1.87
N VAL A 280 14.42 13.74 2.23
CA VAL A 280 13.38 14.63 1.69
C VAL A 280 13.63 16.07 2.13
N LEU A 281 13.95 16.32 3.40
CA LEU A 281 14.29 17.66 3.90
C LEU A 281 15.50 18.26 3.19
N LEU A 282 16.53 17.46 2.94
CA LEU A 282 17.72 17.91 2.23
C LEU A 282 17.37 18.37 0.80
N ALA A 283 16.61 17.55 0.07
CA ALA A 283 16.13 17.89 -1.27
C ALA A 283 15.21 19.12 -1.26
N SER A 284 14.32 19.19 -0.27
CA SER A 284 13.36 20.29 -0.14
C SER A 284 14.03 21.62 0.14
N ARG A 285 14.93 21.67 1.12
CA ARG A 285 15.66 22.90 1.48
C ARG A 285 16.63 23.35 0.37
N ALA A 286 17.12 22.43 -0.45
CA ALA A 286 17.96 22.76 -1.61
C ALA A 286 17.16 23.30 -2.81
N THR A 287 15.83 23.22 -2.79
CA THR A 287 14.98 23.61 -3.93
C THR A 287 14.48 25.04 -3.73
N GLU A 288 14.82 25.94 -4.67
CA GLU A 288 14.35 27.32 -4.64
C GLU A 288 12.81 27.40 -4.70
N GLY A 289 12.21 28.12 -3.75
CA GLY A 289 10.77 28.30 -3.69
C GLY A 289 9.99 27.11 -3.13
N MET A 290 10.63 26.19 -2.40
CA MET A 290 9.93 25.18 -1.62
C MET A 290 9.96 25.53 -0.13
N GLU A 291 8.77 25.60 0.49
CA GLU A 291 8.63 25.87 1.92
C GLU A 291 8.60 24.55 2.71
N VAL A 292 9.15 24.57 3.92
CA VAL A 292 9.08 23.45 4.86
C VAL A 292 8.26 23.88 6.07
N VAL A 293 7.16 23.16 6.32
CA VAL A 293 6.22 23.46 7.41
C VAL A 293 6.10 22.24 8.33
N TYR A 294 6.39 22.43 9.61
CA TYR A 294 6.13 21.46 10.66
C TYR A 294 4.79 21.77 11.31
N SER A 295 3.96 20.75 11.46
CA SER A 295 2.78 20.83 12.31
C SER A 295 2.96 19.93 13.51
N VAL A 296 2.98 20.53 14.69
CA VAL A 296 3.32 19.86 15.95
C VAL A 296 2.13 19.88 16.90
N VAL A 297 1.83 18.76 17.57
CA VAL A 297 0.83 18.73 18.65
C VAL A 297 1.44 19.28 19.92
N GLU A 298 0.86 20.34 20.44
CA GLU A 298 1.28 20.94 21.71
C GLU A 298 0.06 21.48 22.45
N SER A 299 -0.04 21.17 23.74
CA SER A 299 -1.11 21.70 24.59
C SER A 299 -0.86 23.19 24.87
N ALA A 300 -1.91 24.00 24.85
CA ALA A 300 -1.83 25.42 25.23
C ALA A 300 -1.57 25.59 26.73
N THR A 301 -2.03 24.62 27.55
CA THR A 301 -1.86 24.61 29.01
C THR A 301 -1.05 23.40 29.45
N ARG A 302 -0.45 23.47 30.65
CA ARG A 302 0.34 22.37 31.21
C ARG A 302 -0.50 21.14 31.56
N ASP A 303 -1.78 21.35 31.90
CA ASP A 303 -2.77 20.31 32.22
C ASP A 303 -3.53 19.79 30.98
N GLY A 304 -3.36 20.47 29.84
CA GLY A 304 -3.99 20.09 28.57
C GLY A 304 -5.52 20.10 28.64
N ARG A 305 -6.12 21.02 29.40
CA ARG A 305 -7.58 21.11 29.58
C ARG A 305 -8.32 21.48 28.29
N GLU A 306 -7.65 22.23 27.43
CA GLU A 306 -8.11 22.70 26.11
C GLU A 306 -8.01 21.63 25.01
N ARG A 307 -7.43 20.46 25.29
CA ARG A 307 -7.34 19.38 24.30
C ARG A 307 -8.72 18.99 23.74
N SER A 308 -8.77 18.66 22.45
CA SER A 308 -9.97 18.09 21.80
C SER A 308 -10.49 16.89 22.58
N ARG A 309 -11.78 16.62 22.42
CA ARG A 309 -12.38 15.35 22.86
C ARG A 309 -11.62 14.14 22.28
N ALA A 310 -11.15 14.23 21.03
CA ALA A 310 -10.35 13.19 20.39
C ALA A 310 -9.00 12.95 21.11
N HIS A 311 -8.21 14.00 21.38
CA HIS A 311 -6.95 13.87 22.12
C HIS A 311 -7.16 13.37 23.55
N LYS A 312 -8.24 13.80 24.21
CA LYS A 312 -8.62 13.29 25.54
C LYS A 312 -8.94 11.79 25.49
N HIS A 313 -9.71 11.35 24.49
CA HIS A 313 -10.09 9.94 24.34
C HIS A 313 -8.91 9.05 23.97
N ALA A 314 -8.02 9.52 23.09
CA ALA A 314 -6.80 8.82 22.69
C ALA A 314 -5.68 8.87 23.75
N GLY A 315 -5.87 9.58 24.86
CA GLY A 315 -4.84 9.76 25.88
C GLY A 315 -3.64 10.60 25.44
N ILE A 316 -3.74 11.31 24.31
CA ILE A 316 -2.67 12.17 23.77
C ILE A 316 -2.59 13.43 24.63
N HIS A 317 -1.52 13.57 25.39
CA HIS A 317 -1.21 14.78 26.13
C HIS A 317 0.26 15.15 25.94
N VAL A 318 0.50 16.16 25.09
CA VAL A 318 1.82 16.72 24.86
C VAL A 318 1.91 18.06 25.60
N PRO A 319 2.61 18.14 26.75
CA PRO A 319 2.67 19.36 27.54
C PRO A 319 3.37 20.50 26.80
N ARG A 320 2.90 21.73 27.03
CA ARG A 320 3.55 22.93 26.50
C ARG A 320 5.02 23.01 26.91
N HIS A 321 5.89 23.30 25.95
CA HIS A 321 7.34 23.38 26.06
C HIS A 321 7.99 22.09 26.60
N GLY A 322 7.29 20.96 26.54
CA GLY A 322 7.80 19.67 26.98
C GLY A 322 8.75 19.04 25.96
N PHE A 323 9.64 18.15 26.43
CA PHE A 323 10.52 17.38 25.55
C PHE A 323 9.75 16.60 24.46
N GLY A 324 8.57 16.08 24.81
CA GLY A 324 7.69 15.39 23.86
C GLY A 324 7.14 16.30 22.76
N ALA A 325 7.06 17.62 22.97
CA ALA A 325 6.60 18.58 21.97
C ALA A 325 7.66 18.88 20.90
N GLN A 326 8.93 18.55 21.16
CA GLN A 326 10.02 18.81 20.25
C GLN A 326 10.09 17.77 19.14
N VAL A 327 10.48 18.21 17.94
CA VAL A 327 10.84 17.33 16.82
C VAL A 327 12.18 16.66 17.12
N PRO A 328 12.41 15.39 16.75
CA PRO A 328 13.69 14.72 16.95
C PRO A 328 14.85 15.51 16.34
N LYS A 329 15.96 15.62 17.07
CA LYS A 329 17.13 16.42 16.64
C LYS A 329 17.63 16.10 15.23
N ARG A 330 17.49 14.85 14.79
CA ARG A 330 17.91 14.38 13.45
C ARG A 330 17.17 15.05 12.30
N ILE A 331 15.96 15.55 12.55
CA ILE A 331 15.05 16.17 11.58
C ILE A 331 14.47 17.47 12.16
N ALA A 332 15.22 18.14 13.04
CA ALA A 332 14.74 19.36 13.66
C ALA A 332 14.46 20.44 12.61
N PRO A 333 13.42 21.27 12.83
CA PRO A 333 13.22 22.46 12.03
C PRO A 333 14.46 23.36 12.11
N ASP A 334 14.76 24.03 11.02
CA ASP A 334 15.70 25.14 10.99
C ASP A 334 14.99 26.40 11.51
N ASP A 335 15.56 27.03 12.53
CA ASP A 335 14.92 28.16 13.23
C ASP A 335 14.74 29.40 12.35
N ASP A 336 15.58 29.56 11.31
CA ASP A 336 15.57 30.74 10.44
C ASP A 336 14.71 30.55 9.18
N TYR A 337 14.54 29.29 8.73
CA TYR A 337 13.94 28.99 7.42
C TYR A 337 12.68 28.13 7.46
N ASP A 338 12.48 27.32 8.50
CA ASP A 338 11.33 26.42 8.56
C ASP A 338 10.17 27.00 9.39
N ILE A 339 8.94 26.74 8.96
CA ILE A 339 7.75 27.23 9.65
C ILE A 339 7.28 26.16 10.63
N VAL A 340 7.13 26.51 11.92
CA VAL A 340 6.58 25.59 12.94
C VAL A 340 5.22 26.08 13.41
N LEU A 341 4.17 25.30 13.15
CA LEU A 341 2.79 25.58 13.52
C LEU A 341 2.32 24.66 14.66
N PRO A 342 2.28 25.15 15.91
CA PRO A 342 1.74 24.38 17.03
C PRO A 342 0.23 24.28 16.94
N ARG A 343 -0.27 23.04 16.98
CA ARG A 343 -1.69 22.70 17.02
C ARG A 343 -2.09 22.32 18.43
N THR A 344 -2.79 23.24 19.07
CA THR A 344 -3.64 22.93 20.21
C THR A 344 -4.89 22.26 19.64
N GLY A 345 -5.32 21.10 20.13
CA GLY A 345 -6.50 20.37 19.61
C GLY A 345 -7.84 21.09 19.81
N VAL A 346 -7.89 22.41 19.85
CA VAL A 346 -9.11 23.21 19.91
C VAL A 346 -9.61 23.37 18.48
N LYS A 347 -10.85 22.94 18.21
CA LYS A 347 -11.59 23.36 17.01
C LYS A 347 -12.41 24.60 17.35
#